data_AF-G4ZT94-F1
#
_entry.id   AF-G4ZT94-F1
#
_cell.length_a   1.000
_cell.length_b   1.000
_cell.length_c   1.000
_cell.angle_alpha   90.00
_cell.angle_beta   90.00
_cell.angle_gamma   90.00
#
_symmetry.space_group_name_H-M   'P 1'
#
loop_
_entity.id
_entity.type
_entity.pdbx_description
1 polymer ?
#
loop_
_entity_poly.entity_id
_entity_poly.type
_entity_poly.pdbx_seq_one_letter_code
_entity_poly.pdbx_strand_id
1 'polypeptide(L)'
;MDPSSRASDALRAENVRRACTTSRTQRAYRSYRHGIAAWIRESKADADRYFEPGGEIDISMFTPKDFEAFLLAKMNATEKKLKVTTLSGYRSAVKDIYRQKKLPLPAAYMDDMKTFFAGLKRIEAERNQGSAGEAKMAGEMALPYSVYERVCKQMLVLNDGGFAHLFLTVQWNLMCRSQSVETIHTGHMSNEDDSIGFVFHKSKANQDGAYWACYPRQGTGPLFPGSLQRNRPSYPPTNPTESRDYSASS
;
A
#
# COMPACT_ATOMS: atom_id res chain seq x y z
N MET A 1 22.72 11.69 33.62
CA MET A 1 21.74 10.62 33.32
C MET A 1 20.42 11.06 33.89
N ASP A 2 19.48 11.44 33.04
CA ASP A 2 18.15 11.91 33.42
C ASP A 2 17.14 10.76 33.19
N PRO A 3 16.50 10.22 34.24
CA PRO A 3 15.61 9.05 34.13
C PRO A 3 14.16 9.42 33.78
N SER A 4 13.92 10.50 33.03
CA SER A 4 12.57 10.97 32.66
C SER A 4 12.31 10.98 31.15
N SER A 5 12.31 9.82 30.47
CA SER A 5 11.72 9.73 29.11
C SER A 5 11.22 8.35 28.66
N ARG A 6 10.68 7.53 29.57
CA ARG A 6 9.87 6.36 29.19
C ARG A 6 8.47 6.49 29.76
N ALA A 7 7.72 7.47 29.25
CA ALA A 7 6.27 7.40 29.31
C ALA A 7 5.87 6.13 28.55
N SER A 8 5.25 5.18 29.25
CA SER A 8 4.62 4.03 28.62
C SER A 8 3.60 4.56 27.61
N ASP A 9 3.79 4.25 26.33
CA ASP A 9 2.82 4.52 25.27
C ASP A 9 1.53 3.74 25.56
N ALA A 10 0.66 4.32 26.39
CA ALA A 10 -0.63 3.73 26.68
C ALA A 10 -1.46 3.71 25.40
N LEU A 11 -1.70 2.50 24.88
CA LEU A 11 -2.55 2.24 23.72
C LEU A 11 -3.98 2.72 24.01
N ARG A 12 -4.34 3.88 23.47
CA ARG A 12 -5.73 4.37 23.48
C ARG A 12 -6.55 3.64 22.41
N ALA A 13 -7.80 3.31 22.72
CA ALA A 13 -8.71 2.64 21.78
C ALA A 13 -8.83 3.38 20.42
N GLU A 14 -8.75 4.70 20.44
CA GLU A 14 -8.77 5.53 19.24
C GLU A 14 -7.48 5.40 18.40
N ASN A 15 -6.34 5.20 19.04
CA ASN A 15 -5.07 4.95 18.33
C ASN A 15 -5.09 3.56 17.67
N VAL A 16 -5.64 2.56 18.35
CA VAL A 16 -5.83 1.20 17.79
C VAL A 16 -6.75 1.22 16.57
N ARG A 17 -7.90 1.89 16.66
CA ARG A 17 -8.85 2.01 15.54
C ARG A 17 -8.24 2.76 14.35
N ARG A 18 -7.45 3.80 14.61
CA ARG A 18 -6.74 4.54 13.55
C ARG A 18 -5.63 3.72 12.90
N ALA A 19 -4.99 2.82 13.64
CA ALA A 19 -3.92 1.94 13.15
C ALA A 19 -4.40 0.97 12.03
N CYS A 20 -5.71 0.71 11.91
CA CYS A 20 -6.28 -0.04 10.78
C CYS A 20 -6.03 0.63 9.41
N THR A 21 -5.64 1.91 9.39
CA THR A 21 -5.22 2.61 8.18
C THR A 21 -3.86 3.26 8.37
N THR A 22 -2.97 3.11 7.40
CA THR A 22 -1.63 3.73 7.46
C THR A 22 -1.73 5.26 7.50
N SER A 23 -0.76 5.93 8.13
CA SER A 23 -0.68 7.41 8.14
C SER A 23 -0.71 8.00 6.73
N ARG A 24 -0.04 7.34 5.77
CA ARG A 24 -0.06 7.71 4.35
C ARG A 24 -1.48 7.65 3.77
N THR A 25 -2.24 6.60 4.07
CA THR A 25 -3.65 6.48 3.66
C THR A 25 -4.51 7.57 4.28
N GLN A 26 -4.32 7.88 5.56
CA GLN A 26 -5.06 8.95 6.23
C GLN A 26 -4.78 10.33 5.60
N ARG A 27 -3.51 10.64 5.28
CA ARG A 27 -3.14 11.87 4.56
C ARG A 27 -3.76 11.91 3.17
N ALA A 28 -3.74 10.79 2.43
CA ALA A 28 -4.39 10.70 1.12
C ALA A 28 -5.89 10.94 1.22
N TYR A 29 -6.57 10.34 2.21
CA TYR A 29 -8.00 10.56 2.44
C TYR A 29 -8.32 12.01 2.78
N ARG A 30 -7.52 12.67 3.63
CA ARG A 30 -7.67 14.11 3.87
C ARG A 30 -7.58 14.92 2.57
N SER A 31 -6.58 14.63 1.73
CA SER A 31 -6.44 15.29 0.43
C SER A 31 -7.65 15.06 -0.48
N TYR A 32 -8.16 13.83 -0.57
CA TYR A 32 -9.36 13.54 -1.35
C TYR A 32 -10.61 14.23 -0.79
N ARG A 33 -10.79 14.26 0.52
CA ARG A 33 -11.90 14.98 1.17
C ARG A 33 -11.83 16.48 0.89
N HIS A 34 -10.63 17.08 0.94
CA HIS A 34 -10.43 18.48 0.55
C HIS A 34 -10.82 18.73 -0.92
N GLY A 35 -10.47 17.81 -1.82
CA GLY A 35 -10.87 17.91 -3.23
C GLY A 35 -12.38 17.87 -3.45
N ILE A 36 -13.11 17.05 -2.68
CA ILE A 36 -14.58 17.01 -2.70
C ILE A 36 -15.14 18.29 -2.12
N ALA A 37 -14.65 18.73 -0.96
CA ALA A 37 -15.11 19.92 -0.28
C ALA A 37 -14.92 21.20 -1.12
N ALA A 38 -13.82 21.30 -1.86
CA ALA A 38 -13.59 22.40 -2.81
C ALA A 38 -14.65 22.42 -3.91
N TRP A 39 -14.93 21.26 -4.52
CA TRP A 39 -15.96 21.15 -5.55
C TRP A 39 -17.36 21.48 -5.04
N ILE A 40 -17.71 21.03 -3.82
CA ILE A 40 -19.01 21.36 -3.20
C ILE A 40 -19.18 22.88 -3.09
N ARG A 41 -18.15 23.59 -2.58
CA ARG A 41 -18.18 25.04 -2.42
C ARG A 41 -18.31 25.80 -3.75
N GLU A 42 -17.75 25.24 -4.82
CA GLU A 42 -17.80 25.84 -6.15
C GLU A 42 -19.10 25.54 -6.90
N SER A 43 -19.62 24.32 -6.77
CA SER A 43 -20.70 23.79 -7.63
C SER A 43 -22.09 23.82 -6.99
N LYS A 44 -22.21 23.99 -5.67
CA LYS A 44 -23.49 23.95 -4.96
C LYS A 44 -23.85 25.33 -4.42
N ALA A 45 -25.05 25.81 -4.74
CA ALA A 45 -25.55 27.13 -4.30
C ALA A 45 -25.69 27.26 -2.77
N ASP A 46 -25.94 26.14 -2.07
CA ASP A 46 -26.04 26.08 -0.60
C ASP A 46 -24.99 25.10 -0.06
N ALA A 47 -23.73 25.46 -0.25
CA ALA A 47 -22.59 24.61 0.07
C ALA A 47 -22.47 24.34 1.58
N ASP A 48 -22.85 25.30 2.42
CA ASP A 48 -22.69 25.20 3.88
C ASP A 48 -23.50 24.05 4.48
N ARG A 49 -24.65 23.71 3.89
CA ARG A 49 -25.45 22.55 4.31
C ARG A 49 -24.75 21.20 4.13
N TYR A 50 -23.72 21.12 3.29
CA TYR A 50 -22.96 19.88 3.06
C TYR A 50 -21.82 19.69 4.07
N PHE A 51 -21.66 20.61 5.03
CA PHE A 51 -20.61 20.54 6.02
C PHE A 51 -21.19 20.50 7.43
N GLU A 52 -20.63 19.63 8.27
CA GLU A 52 -20.89 19.65 9.71
C GLU A 52 -20.21 20.89 10.34
N PRO A 53 -20.59 21.29 11.58
CA PRO A 53 -19.97 22.43 12.27
C PRO A 53 -18.43 22.34 12.41
N GLY A 54 -17.86 21.13 12.32
CA GLY A 54 -16.41 20.89 12.31
C GLY A 54 -15.74 21.04 10.93
N GLY A 55 -16.47 21.44 9.89
CA GLY A 55 -15.98 21.57 8.51
C GLY A 55 -15.76 20.25 7.77
N GLU A 56 -16.14 19.12 8.36
CA GLU A 56 -16.17 17.83 7.69
C GLU A 56 -17.39 17.69 6.78
N ILE A 57 -17.29 16.85 5.76
CA ILE A 57 -18.42 16.58 4.85
C ILE A 57 -19.52 15.87 5.64
N ASP A 58 -20.72 16.43 5.60
CA ASP A 58 -21.91 15.80 6.12
C ASP A 58 -22.38 14.72 5.13
N ILE A 59 -22.30 13.47 5.58
CA ILE A 59 -22.68 12.29 4.77
C ILE A 59 -24.19 12.08 4.70
N SER A 60 -24.98 12.76 5.52
CA SER A 60 -26.45 12.76 5.40
C SER A 60 -26.91 13.64 4.24
N MET A 61 -26.16 14.71 3.96
CA MET A 61 -26.44 15.67 2.89
C MET A 61 -25.69 15.33 1.59
N PHE A 62 -24.47 14.80 1.68
CA PHE A 62 -23.69 14.39 0.51
C PHE A 62 -24.10 13.00 0.01
N THR A 63 -24.94 12.97 -1.02
CA THR A 63 -25.55 11.72 -1.53
C THR A 63 -24.65 11.00 -2.56
N PRO A 64 -24.92 9.72 -2.88
CA PRO A 64 -24.25 9.02 -3.98
C PRO A 64 -24.36 9.75 -5.33
N LYS A 65 -25.48 10.41 -5.60
CA LYS A 65 -25.68 11.19 -6.84
C LYS A 65 -24.78 12.42 -6.90
N ASP A 66 -24.58 13.10 -5.76
CA ASP A 66 -23.63 14.22 -5.68
C ASP A 66 -22.19 13.73 -5.90
N PHE A 67 -21.88 12.54 -5.41
CA PHE A 67 -20.59 11.92 -5.64
C PHE A 67 -20.36 11.56 -7.11
N GLU A 68 -21.36 11.04 -7.83
CA GLU A 68 -21.28 10.83 -9.28
C GLU A 68 -21.06 12.13 -10.04
N ALA A 69 -21.82 13.17 -9.72
CA ALA A 69 -21.67 14.49 -10.32
C ALA A 69 -20.26 15.05 -10.10
N PHE A 70 -19.71 14.89 -8.89
CA PHE A 70 -18.32 15.23 -8.58
C PHE A 70 -17.31 14.46 -9.45
N LEU A 71 -17.47 13.14 -9.58
CA LEU A 71 -16.56 12.31 -10.37
C LEU A 71 -16.59 12.70 -11.86
N LEU A 72 -17.78 12.95 -12.41
CA LEU A 72 -17.96 13.40 -13.78
C LEU A 72 -17.34 14.79 -13.99
N ALA A 73 -17.60 15.74 -13.08
CA ALA A 73 -16.99 17.06 -13.11
C ALA A 73 -15.45 16.98 -13.11
N LYS A 74 -14.86 16.12 -12.27
CA LYS A 74 -13.40 15.95 -12.23
C LYS A 74 -12.83 15.31 -13.50
N MET A 75 -13.55 14.37 -14.12
CA MET A 75 -13.13 13.78 -15.39
C MET A 75 -13.22 14.78 -16.55
N ASN A 76 -14.20 15.67 -16.53
CA ASN A 76 -14.45 16.63 -17.60
C ASN A 76 -13.62 17.92 -17.45
N ALA A 77 -13.33 18.36 -16.23
CA ALA A 77 -12.64 19.64 -15.97
C ALA A 77 -11.12 19.57 -16.14
N THR A 78 -10.51 18.38 -16.15
CA THR A 78 -9.06 18.27 -16.17
C THR A 78 -8.55 18.11 -17.61
N GLU A 79 -7.77 19.08 -18.10
CA GLU A 79 -7.08 18.99 -19.41
C GLU A 79 -6.29 17.68 -19.55
N LYS A 80 -5.63 17.27 -18.45
CA LYS A 80 -5.13 15.90 -18.25
C LYS A 80 -6.23 15.01 -17.67
N LYS A 81 -6.86 14.19 -18.50
CA LYS A 81 -7.82 13.15 -18.05
C LYS A 81 -7.23 12.34 -16.88
N LEU A 82 -7.92 12.33 -15.75
CA LEU A 82 -7.56 11.56 -14.57
C LEU A 82 -7.75 10.06 -14.82
N LYS A 83 -6.83 9.23 -14.29
CA LYS A 83 -6.98 7.77 -14.28
C LYS A 83 -8.10 7.35 -13.33
N VAL A 84 -8.81 6.27 -13.65
CA VAL A 84 -9.88 5.74 -12.79
C VAL A 84 -9.36 5.29 -11.41
N THR A 85 -8.06 4.95 -11.31
CA THR A 85 -7.40 4.65 -10.03
C THR A 85 -7.46 5.82 -9.05
N THR A 86 -7.27 7.05 -9.50
CA THR A 86 -7.36 8.26 -8.66
C THR A 86 -8.80 8.49 -8.19
N LEU A 87 -9.78 8.28 -9.06
CA LEU A 87 -11.21 8.39 -8.73
C LEU A 87 -11.62 7.38 -7.64
N SER A 88 -11.04 6.18 -7.68
CA SER A 88 -11.27 5.15 -6.65
C SER A 88 -10.75 5.58 -5.26
N GLY A 89 -9.71 6.43 -5.24
CA GLY A 89 -9.20 7.05 -4.01
C GLY A 89 -10.25 7.91 -3.30
N TYR A 90 -11.01 8.72 -4.05
CA TYR A 90 -12.12 9.51 -3.51
C TYR A 90 -13.22 8.64 -2.92
N ARG A 91 -13.62 7.55 -3.61
CA ARG A 91 -14.62 6.60 -3.09
C ARG A 91 -14.16 6.00 -1.77
N SER A 92 -12.88 5.64 -1.68
CA SER A 92 -12.29 5.09 -0.46
C SER A 92 -12.30 6.11 0.69
N ALA A 93 -12.03 7.39 0.39
CA ALA A 93 -12.09 8.47 1.38
C ALA A 93 -13.51 8.72 1.90
N VAL A 94 -14.54 8.61 1.05
CA VAL A 94 -15.95 8.70 1.48
C VAL A 94 -16.32 7.51 2.37
N LYS A 95 -16.00 6.28 1.95
CA LYS A 95 -16.22 5.07 2.78
C LYS A 95 -15.55 5.17 4.15
N ASP A 96 -14.39 5.81 4.20
CA ASP A 96 -13.64 6.04 5.44
C ASP A 96 -14.38 6.97 6.42
N ILE A 97 -15.16 7.96 5.92
CA ILE A 97 -16.02 8.81 6.75
C ILE A 97 -17.14 7.97 7.40
N TYR A 98 -17.83 7.14 6.61
CA TYR A 98 -18.86 6.22 7.15
C TYR A 98 -18.29 5.29 8.22
N ARG A 99 -17.09 4.74 7.98
CA ARG A 99 -16.39 3.90 8.96
C ARG A 99 -16.06 4.66 10.25
N GLN A 100 -15.55 5.89 10.14
CA GLN A 100 -15.22 6.73 11.30
C GLN A 100 -16.46 7.10 12.12
N LYS A 101 -17.58 7.41 11.45
CA LYS A 101 -18.88 7.71 12.08
C LYS A 101 -19.65 6.47 12.54
N LYS A 102 -19.13 5.27 12.29
CA LYS A 102 -19.77 3.97 12.59
C LYS A 102 -21.18 3.84 11.97
N LEU A 103 -21.38 4.42 10.80
CA LEU A 103 -22.65 4.37 10.07
C LEU A 103 -22.59 3.29 8.98
N PRO A 104 -23.71 2.60 8.71
CA PRO A 104 -23.77 1.63 7.63
C PRO A 104 -23.56 2.34 6.29
N LEU A 105 -22.76 1.74 5.42
CA LEU A 105 -22.54 2.26 4.08
C LEU A 105 -23.80 2.01 3.22
N PRO A 106 -24.41 3.03 2.59
CA PRO A 106 -25.57 2.85 1.73
C PRO A 106 -25.28 1.89 0.56
N ALA A 107 -26.27 1.06 0.18
CA ALA A 107 -26.13 0.09 -0.92
C ALA A 107 -25.73 0.73 -2.25
N ALA A 108 -26.17 1.96 -2.51
CA ALA A 108 -25.78 2.75 -3.68
C ALA A 108 -24.26 2.99 -3.75
N TYR A 109 -23.57 3.17 -2.61
CA TYR A 109 -22.10 3.27 -2.57
C TYR A 109 -21.41 1.91 -2.73
N MET A 110 -22.15 0.81 -2.71
CA MET A 110 -21.63 -0.54 -2.92
C MET A 110 -21.77 -0.99 -4.37
N ASP A 111 -22.99 -1.24 -4.84
CA ASP A 111 -23.22 -1.94 -6.12
C ASP A 111 -23.37 -0.98 -7.30
N ASP A 112 -24.17 0.08 -7.17
CA ASP A 112 -24.32 1.08 -8.25
C ASP A 112 -22.96 1.73 -8.59
N MET A 113 -22.19 2.08 -7.56
CA MET A 113 -20.82 2.56 -7.72
C MET A 113 -19.86 1.53 -8.34
N LYS A 114 -20.08 0.21 -8.20
CA LYS A 114 -19.23 -0.75 -8.93
C LYS A 114 -19.49 -0.66 -10.43
N THR A 115 -20.75 -0.59 -10.83
CA THR A 115 -21.16 -0.47 -12.24
C THR A 115 -20.66 0.83 -12.85
N PHE A 116 -20.81 1.95 -12.15
CA PHE A 116 -20.30 3.26 -12.59
C PHE A 116 -18.78 3.22 -12.84
N PHE A 117 -18.00 2.74 -11.87
CA PHE A 117 -16.55 2.62 -12.02
C PHE A 117 -16.13 1.62 -13.10
N ALA A 118 -16.90 0.55 -13.33
CA ALA A 118 -16.67 -0.36 -14.45
C ALA A 118 -16.88 0.34 -15.80
N GLY A 119 -17.91 1.17 -15.92
CA GLY A 119 -18.15 2.04 -17.08
C GLY A 119 -16.98 2.99 -17.33
N LEU A 120 -16.51 3.69 -16.29
CA LEU A 120 -15.35 4.58 -16.40
C LEU A 120 -14.08 3.85 -16.87
N LYS A 121 -13.83 2.63 -16.37
CA LYS A 121 -12.69 1.82 -16.83
C LYS A 121 -12.79 1.43 -18.30
N ARG A 122 -13.99 1.11 -18.79
CA ARG A 122 -14.20 0.79 -20.22
C ARG A 122 -13.96 2.01 -21.09
N ILE A 123 -14.49 3.17 -20.72
CA ILE A 123 -14.24 4.44 -21.42
C ILE A 123 -12.74 4.78 -21.43
N GLU A 124 -12.05 4.60 -20.29
CA GLU A 124 -10.59 4.78 -20.22
C GLU A 124 -9.86 3.79 -21.14
N ALA A 125 -10.26 2.53 -21.17
CA ALA A 125 -9.65 1.49 -22.00
C ALA A 125 -9.89 1.70 -23.51
N GLU A 126 -11.11 2.00 -23.94
CA GLU A 126 -11.46 2.31 -25.33
C GLU A 126 -10.69 3.53 -25.82
N ARG A 127 -10.58 4.56 -24.98
CA ARG A 127 -9.77 5.74 -25.31
C ARG A 127 -8.31 5.35 -25.49
N ASN A 128 -7.76 4.56 -24.58
CA ASN A 128 -6.38 4.08 -24.66
C ASN A 128 -6.13 3.23 -25.92
N GLN A 129 -7.14 2.51 -26.40
CA GLN A 129 -7.08 1.78 -27.67
C GLN A 129 -7.13 2.71 -28.89
N GLY A 130 -7.98 3.73 -28.87
CA GLY A 130 -8.16 4.68 -29.99
C GLY A 130 -7.07 5.74 -30.11
N SER A 131 -6.44 6.15 -29.01
CA SER A 131 -5.27 7.03 -29.03
C SER A 131 -4.01 6.20 -29.31
N ALA A 132 -3.68 6.03 -30.59
CA ALA A 132 -2.44 5.42 -31.03
C ALA A 132 -1.21 6.22 -30.52
N GLY A 133 -0.74 5.92 -29.31
CA GLY A 133 0.53 6.47 -28.81
C GLY A 133 0.67 6.55 -27.29
N GLU A 134 -0.36 6.98 -26.55
CA GLU A 134 -0.22 7.25 -25.10
C GLU A 134 -0.35 6.00 -24.23
N ALA A 135 -1.09 4.99 -24.69
CA ALA A 135 -1.41 3.80 -23.90
C ALA A 135 -0.28 2.76 -23.83
N LYS A 136 0.70 2.80 -24.74
CA LYS A 136 1.79 1.80 -24.77
C LYS A 136 2.79 1.94 -23.61
N MET A 137 2.70 3.01 -22.81
CA MET A 137 3.60 3.28 -21.69
C MET A 137 2.91 3.28 -20.32
N ALA A 138 1.64 2.83 -20.23
CA ALA A 138 0.82 3.04 -19.04
C ALA A 138 1.02 2.02 -17.90
N GLY A 139 1.95 1.07 -18.06
CA GLY A 139 2.46 0.20 -17.01
C GLY A 139 3.94 0.50 -16.79
N GLU A 140 4.35 0.56 -15.53
CA GLU A 140 5.76 0.59 -15.13
C GLU A 140 6.46 -0.59 -15.82
N MET A 141 7.21 -0.31 -16.88
CA MET A 141 7.93 -1.36 -17.62
C MET A 141 8.86 -2.05 -16.65
N ALA A 142 8.84 -3.38 -16.64
CA ALA A 142 9.79 -4.14 -15.83
C ALA A 142 11.21 -3.68 -16.23
N LEU A 143 12.00 -3.29 -15.23
CA LEU A 143 13.36 -2.83 -15.47
C LEU A 143 14.14 -3.99 -16.13
N PRO A 144 14.70 -3.81 -17.33
CA PRO A 144 15.49 -4.86 -17.95
C PRO A 144 16.78 -5.09 -17.16
N TYR A 145 17.24 -6.34 -17.10
CA TYR A 145 18.49 -6.68 -16.39
C TYR A 145 19.70 -5.86 -16.88
N SER A 146 19.79 -5.61 -18.19
CA SER A 146 20.86 -4.79 -18.77
C SER A 146 20.86 -3.34 -18.28
N VAL A 147 19.68 -2.80 -17.96
CA VAL A 147 19.56 -1.46 -17.37
C VAL A 147 19.91 -1.51 -15.88
N TYR A 148 19.45 -2.54 -15.16
CA TYR A 148 19.85 -2.79 -13.77
C TYR A 148 21.38 -2.86 -13.63
N GLU A 149 22.05 -3.68 -14.45
CA GLU A 149 23.51 -3.84 -14.43
C GLU A 149 24.24 -2.50 -14.65
N ARG A 150 23.76 -1.71 -15.62
CA ARG A 150 24.34 -0.38 -15.91
C ARG A 150 24.19 0.56 -14.72
N VAL A 151 23.01 0.60 -14.10
CA VAL A 151 22.75 1.46 -12.94
C VAL A 151 23.59 1.02 -11.74
N CYS A 152 23.73 -0.29 -11.50
CA CYS A 152 24.63 -0.80 -10.45
C CYS A 152 26.08 -0.34 -10.66
N LYS A 153 26.62 -0.45 -11.88
CA LYS A 153 27.98 0.03 -12.20
C LYS A 153 28.13 1.54 -11.97
N GLN A 154 27.11 2.33 -12.29
CA GLN A 154 27.10 3.76 -12.04
C GLN A 154 26.98 4.11 -10.55
N MET A 155 26.24 3.32 -9.77
CA MET A 155 26.10 3.54 -8.32
C MET A 155 27.38 3.17 -7.56
N LEU A 156 28.18 2.23 -8.04
CA LEU A 156 29.46 1.87 -7.43
C LEU A 156 30.50 3.00 -7.45
N VAL A 157 30.41 3.92 -8.42
CA VAL A 157 31.34 5.04 -8.55
C VAL A 157 30.88 6.30 -7.81
N LEU A 158 29.71 6.25 -7.16
CA LEU A 158 29.22 7.36 -6.35
C LEU A 158 30.05 7.48 -5.07
N ASN A 159 30.26 8.72 -4.62
CA ASN A 159 30.95 9.01 -3.37
C ASN A 159 29.99 8.91 -2.16
N ASP A 160 29.21 7.84 -2.09
CA ASP A 160 28.24 7.56 -1.01
C ASP A 160 28.60 6.30 -0.21
N GLY A 161 29.84 5.81 -0.37
CA GLY A 161 30.33 4.59 0.27
C GLY A 161 29.70 3.31 -0.27
N GLY A 162 29.08 3.35 -1.46
CA GLY A 162 28.40 2.20 -2.06
C GLY A 162 26.97 2.01 -1.53
N PHE A 163 26.43 2.98 -0.80
CA PHE A 163 25.08 2.89 -0.22
C PHE A 163 24.01 2.75 -1.30
N ALA A 164 24.04 3.54 -2.37
CA ALA A 164 23.08 3.46 -3.46
C ALA A 164 23.14 2.08 -4.14
N HIS A 165 24.35 1.54 -4.34
CA HIS A 165 24.52 0.21 -4.90
C HIS A 165 23.90 -0.86 -4.00
N LEU A 166 24.23 -0.84 -2.71
CA LEU A 166 23.66 -1.76 -1.72
C LEU A 166 22.13 -1.66 -1.68
N PHE A 167 21.58 -0.44 -1.63
CA PHE A 167 20.14 -0.20 -1.58
C PHE A 167 19.43 -0.80 -2.80
N LEU A 168 19.93 -0.50 -4.00
CA LEU A 168 19.34 -1.01 -5.24
C LEU A 168 19.46 -2.53 -5.34
N THR A 169 20.62 -3.10 -5.01
CA THR A 169 20.85 -4.55 -5.05
C THR A 169 19.96 -5.29 -4.05
N VAL A 170 19.79 -4.77 -2.84
CA VAL A 170 18.86 -5.34 -1.85
C VAL A 170 17.41 -5.23 -2.34
N GLN A 171 17.02 -4.06 -2.89
CA GLN A 171 15.67 -3.87 -3.43
C GLN A 171 15.37 -4.86 -4.57
N TRP A 172 16.33 -5.06 -5.46
CA TRP A 172 16.24 -5.96 -6.61
C TRP A 172 16.13 -7.42 -6.19
N ASN A 173 17.03 -7.89 -5.32
CA ASN A 173 17.03 -9.30 -4.89
C ASN A 173 15.80 -9.66 -4.05
N LEU A 174 15.32 -8.74 -3.21
CA LEU A 174 14.13 -8.97 -2.40
C LEU A 174 12.82 -8.68 -3.15
N MET A 175 12.89 -8.12 -4.37
CA MET A 175 11.74 -7.66 -5.17
C MET A 175 10.76 -6.83 -4.35
N CYS A 176 11.28 -6.00 -3.43
CA CYS A 176 10.49 -5.26 -2.47
C CYS A 176 10.42 -3.77 -2.84
N ARG A 177 9.54 -3.04 -2.15
CA ARG A 177 9.43 -1.58 -2.37
C ARG A 177 10.58 -0.89 -1.66
N SER A 178 11.00 0.27 -2.16
CA SER A 178 12.02 1.11 -1.50
C SER A 178 11.71 1.37 -0.02
N GLN A 179 10.44 1.61 0.32
CA GLN A 179 9.99 1.77 1.70
C GLN A 179 10.24 0.52 2.58
N SER A 180 10.23 -0.68 2.00
CA SER A 180 10.57 -1.90 2.73
C SER A 180 12.08 -1.97 2.98
N VAL A 181 12.91 -1.63 1.99
CA VAL A 181 14.37 -1.58 2.13
C VAL A 181 14.80 -0.58 3.21
N GLU A 182 14.18 0.60 3.25
CA GLU A 182 14.43 1.64 4.25
C GLU A 182 14.20 1.15 5.69
N THR A 183 13.24 0.24 5.90
CA THR A 183 12.88 -0.29 7.23
C THR A 183 13.70 -1.51 7.65
N ILE A 184 14.69 -1.92 6.86
CA ILE A 184 15.58 -3.02 7.23
C ILE A 184 16.49 -2.58 8.37
N HIS A 185 16.49 -3.35 9.45
CA HIS A 185 17.41 -3.20 10.58
C HIS A 185 18.30 -4.44 10.66
N THR A 186 19.41 -4.34 11.39
CA THR A 186 20.34 -5.48 11.59
C THR A 186 19.65 -6.69 12.20
N GLY A 187 18.67 -6.48 13.08
CA GLY A 187 17.85 -7.56 13.66
C GLY A 187 16.90 -8.26 12.67
N HIS A 188 16.72 -7.74 11.45
CA HIS A 188 15.97 -8.40 10.39
C HIS A 188 16.84 -9.32 9.53
N MET A 189 18.17 -9.32 9.74
CA MET A 189 19.12 -10.11 8.94
C MET A 189 19.43 -11.43 9.63
N SER A 190 19.34 -12.53 8.90
CA SER A 190 19.82 -13.84 9.34
C SER A 190 20.93 -14.34 8.42
N ASN A 191 21.88 -15.08 8.98
CA ASN A 191 22.86 -15.81 8.20
C ASN A 191 22.26 -17.18 7.86
N GLU A 192 22.08 -17.45 6.57
CA GLU A 192 21.47 -18.68 6.05
C GLU A 192 22.52 -19.41 5.21
N ASP A 193 23.61 -19.84 5.86
CA ASP A 193 24.78 -20.57 5.31
C ASP A 193 25.41 -19.97 4.04
N ASP A 194 24.74 -20.08 2.90
CA ASP A 194 25.13 -19.57 1.58
C ASP A 194 24.46 -18.24 1.19
N SER A 195 23.60 -17.69 2.07
CA SER A 195 22.83 -16.48 1.78
C SER A 195 22.53 -15.64 3.03
N ILE A 196 22.09 -14.40 2.80
CA ILE A 196 21.60 -13.51 3.86
C ILE A 196 20.07 -13.48 3.77
N GLY A 197 19.42 -13.92 4.83
CA GLY A 197 17.97 -13.86 4.98
C GLY A 197 17.51 -12.49 5.46
N PHE A 198 16.33 -12.05 5.00
CA PHE A 198 15.66 -10.84 5.48
C PHE A 198 14.24 -11.14 5.97
N VAL A 199 13.94 -10.68 7.18
CA VAL A 199 12.65 -10.87 7.82
C VAL A 199 11.89 -9.54 7.89
N PHE A 200 10.76 -9.47 7.18
CA PHE A 200 9.83 -8.35 7.27
C PHE A 200 8.64 -8.69 8.16
N HIS A 201 8.61 -8.12 9.37
CA HIS A 201 7.48 -8.26 10.30
C HIS A 201 6.20 -7.57 9.80
N LYS A 202 6.33 -6.62 8.88
CA LYS A 202 5.22 -5.89 8.29
C LYS A 202 5.54 -5.51 6.85
N SER A 203 4.61 -5.73 5.94
CA SER A 203 4.68 -5.27 4.55
C SER A 203 3.31 -4.81 4.09
N LYS A 204 3.23 -4.06 2.97
CA LYS A 204 1.93 -3.63 2.42
C LYS A 204 0.93 -4.80 2.25
N ALA A 205 1.42 -6.00 1.92
CA ALA A 205 0.59 -7.18 1.72
C ALA A 205 0.36 -8.00 3.01
N ASN A 206 1.23 -7.84 4.01
CA ASN A 206 1.15 -8.51 5.31
C ASN A 206 1.21 -7.47 6.44
N GLN A 207 0.05 -6.95 6.85
CA GLN A 207 -0.04 -5.93 7.89
C GLN A 207 -0.02 -6.51 9.31
N ASP A 208 -0.33 -7.81 9.45
CA ASP A 208 -0.56 -8.47 10.74
C ASP A 208 0.64 -9.33 11.19
N GLY A 209 1.70 -9.38 10.38
CA GLY A 209 2.93 -10.14 10.70
C GLY A 209 2.76 -11.67 10.67
N ALA A 210 1.63 -12.17 10.17
CA ALA A 210 1.32 -13.60 10.18
C ALA A 210 2.23 -14.45 9.26
N TYR A 211 2.83 -13.83 8.25
CA TYR A 211 3.69 -14.51 7.27
C TYR A 211 5.15 -14.08 7.40
N TRP A 212 6.02 -15.08 7.53
CA TRP A 212 7.46 -14.90 7.61
C TRP A 212 8.13 -15.27 6.28
N ALA A 213 9.05 -14.40 5.88
CA ALA A 213 10.11 -14.57 4.90
C ALA A 213 9.83 -14.30 3.41
N CYS A 214 10.71 -13.46 2.86
CA CYS A 214 11.10 -13.40 1.47
C CYS A 214 12.38 -14.22 1.32
N TYR A 215 12.30 -15.44 0.79
CA TYR A 215 13.48 -16.24 0.43
C TYR A 215 13.67 -16.19 -1.09
N PRO A 216 14.67 -15.48 -1.61
CA PRO A 216 15.08 -15.64 -3.00
C PRO A 216 15.88 -16.96 -3.11
N ARG A 217 15.22 -18.09 -3.39
CA ARG A 217 15.94 -19.30 -3.85
C ARG A 217 16.04 -19.27 -5.37
N GLN A 218 17.24 -19.42 -5.91
CA GLN A 218 17.50 -19.68 -7.34
C GLN A 218 17.12 -21.12 -7.72
N GLY A 219 15.88 -21.53 -7.48
CA GLY A 219 15.34 -22.81 -7.94
C GLY A 219 14.43 -22.61 -9.16
N THR A 220 14.33 -23.62 -10.03
CA THR A 220 13.31 -23.68 -11.08
C THR A 220 11.92 -23.80 -10.45
N GLY A 221 11.26 -22.66 -10.30
CA GLY A 221 9.89 -22.51 -9.82
C GLY A 221 9.35 -21.13 -10.23
N PRO A 222 8.03 -20.90 -10.17
CA PRO A 222 7.48 -19.60 -10.51
C PRO A 222 8.15 -18.51 -9.66
N LEU A 223 8.59 -17.45 -10.32
CA LEU A 223 9.45 -16.34 -9.83
C LEU A 223 8.87 -15.55 -8.63
N PHE A 224 7.81 -16.03 -8.00
CA PHE A 224 7.14 -15.45 -6.85
C PHE A 224 6.55 -16.56 -5.96
N PRO A 225 6.97 -16.69 -4.69
CA PRO A 225 6.26 -17.51 -3.70
C PRO A 225 4.92 -16.89 -3.26
N GLY A 226 4.62 -15.64 -3.67
CA GLY A 226 3.49 -14.86 -3.16
C GLY A 226 2.11 -15.46 -3.43
N SER A 227 1.96 -16.35 -4.42
CA SER A 227 0.71 -17.08 -4.68
C SER A 227 0.55 -18.35 -3.84
N LEU A 228 1.64 -18.90 -3.28
CA LEU A 228 1.65 -20.15 -2.51
C LEU A 228 1.89 -19.95 -0.99
N GLN A 229 2.14 -18.71 -0.55
CA GLN A 229 2.37 -18.38 0.87
C GLN A 229 1.16 -18.62 1.80
N ARG A 230 -0.06 -18.85 1.27
CA ARG A 230 -1.24 -19.19 2.11
C ARG A 230 -1.18 -20.58 2.73
N ASN A 231 -0.32 -21.48 2.25
CA ASN A 231 -0.39 -22.91 2.58
C ASN A 231 0.84 -23.47 3.31
N ARG A 232 1.71 -22.65 3.90
CA ARG A 232 2.84 -23.19 4.68
C ARG A 232 2.42 -23.40 6.14
N PRO A 233 2.41 -24.64 6.67
CA PRO A 233 2.15 -24.86 8.08
C PRO A 233 3.26 -24.21 8.91
N SER A 234 2.87 -23.56 9.99
CA SER A 234 3.76 -23.16 11.08
C SER A 234 4.45 -24.40 11.64
N TYR A 235 5.77 -24.51 11.50
CA TYR A 235 6.51 -25.48 12.31
C TYR A 235 6.39 -25.05 13.78
N PRO A 236 6.02 -25.95 14.70
CA PRO A 236 6.02 -25.64 16.13
C PRO A 236 7.47 -25.49 16.61
N PRO A 237 7.72 -24.65 17.64
CA PRO A 237 9.03 -24.53 18.24
C PRO A 237 9.42 -25.87 18.87
N THR A 238 10.56 -26.43 18.45
CA THR A 238 11.15 -27.60 19.10
C THR A 238 11.65 -27.20 20.48
N ASN A 239 10.98 -27.67 21.53
CA ASN A 239 11.50 -27.65 22.89
C ASN A 239 12.75 -28.54 22.96
N PRO A 240 13.87 -28.09 23.54
CA PRO A 240 15.01 -28.95 23.80
C PRO A 240 14.77 -29.71 25.10
N THR A 241 14.24 -30.92 25.02
CA THR A 241 14.25 -31.88 26.13
C THR A 241 14.08 -33.29 25.57
N GLU A 242 15.18 -33.94 25.22
CA GLU A 242 15.35 -35.36 25.54
C GLU A 242 16.81 -35.79 25.34
N SER A 243 17.41 -36.16 26.46
CA SER A 243 18.60 -36.99 26.61
C SER A 243 18.46 -38.30 25.82
N ARG A 244 19.48 -38.65 25.02
CA ARG A 244 19.79 -40.04 24.66
C ARG A 244 21.29 -40.27 24.58
N ASP A 245 21.79 -40.81 25.69
CA ASP A 245 22.72 -41.93 25.81
C ASP A 245 23.67 -42.22 24.65
N TYR A 246 24.95 -41.95 24.91
CA TYR A 246 26.06 -42.63 24.25
C TYR A 246 26.11 -44.08 24.77
N SER A 247 25.91 -45.05 23.86
CA SER A 247 26.40 -46.41 24.05
C SER A 247 27.48 -46.70 23.01
N ALA A 248 28.69 -46.94 23.52
CA ALA A 248 29.84 -47.43 22.78
C ALA A 248 29.73 -48.94 22.53
N SER A 249 30.18 -49.40 21.36
CA SER A 249 30.71 -50.73 20.96
C SER A 249 30.56 -50.80 19.43
N SER A 250 31.59 -50.99 18.59
CA SER A 250 32.91 -51.61 18.73
C SER A 250 33.95 -50.91 17.87
#